data_AF-A0A8R1E945-F1
#
_entry.id   AF-A0A8R1E945-F1
#
_cell.length_a   1.000
_cell.length_b   1.000
_cell.length_c   1.000
_cell.angle_alpha   90.00
_cell.angle_beta   90.00
_cell.angle_gamma   90.00
#
_symmetry.space_group_name_H-M   'P 1'
#
loop_
_entity.id
_entity.type
_entity.pdbx_description
1 polymer ?
#
loop_
_entity_poly.entity_id
_entity_poly.type
_entity_poly.pdbx_seq_one_letter_code
_entity_poly.pdbx_strand_id
1 'polypeptide(L)' 'MPRPKFKKFLKSGVFCSPNYMVCLHEKKQQNSECRQSAKDYFECRMNHGLMDKEEWNRLGYGEANATKNQISQ' A
#
# COMPACT_ATOMS: atom_id res chain seq x y z
N MET A 1 -9.09 -14.62 11.61
CA MET A 1 -8.34 -13.86 12.64
C MET A 1 -8.26 -12.39 12.21
N PRO A 2 -8.81 -11.43 12.98
CA PRO A 2 -8.68 -10.01 12.66
C PRO A 2 -7.22 -9.57 12.89
N ARG A 3 -6.61 -8.92 11.89
CA ARG A 3 -5.19 -8.52 11.95
C ARG A 3 -4.97 -7.51 13.10
N PRO A 4 -4.08 -7.79 14.07
CA PRO A 4 -3.91 -6.99 15.29
C PRO A 4 -3.35 -5.56 15.10
N LYS A 5 -3.14 -5.09 13.86
CA LYS A 5 -2.60 -3.74 13.58
C LYS A 5 -3.65 -2.66 13.32
N PHE A 6 -4.93 -3.03 13.21
CA PHE A 6 -6.00 -2.07 12.87
C PHE A 6 -6.34 -1.09 14.01
N LYS A 7 -6.14 -1.48 15.27
CA LYS A 7 -6.49 -0.64 16.43
C LYS A 7 -5.56 0.56 16.67
N LYS A 8 -4.39 0.62 16.02
CA LYS A 8 -3.46 1.77 16.11
C LYS A 8 -3.75 2.86 15.07
N PHE A 9 -4.51 2.53 14.02
CA PHE A 9 -4.84 3.45 12.92
C PHE A 9 -5.83 4.55 13.30
N LEU A 10 -6.77 4.27 14.19
CA LEU A 10 -7.87 5.21 14.50
C LEU A 10 -7.51 6.34 15.47
N LYS A 11 -6.38 6.27 16.19
CA LYS A 11 -6.06 7.27 17.25
C LYS A 11 -5.32 8.51 16.75
N SER A 12 -4.88 8.56 15.49
CA SER A 12 -4.00 9.64 15.00
C SER A 12 -4.65 10.56 13.94
N GLY A 13 -5.90 10.31 13.51
CA GLY A 13 -6.59 11.18 12.55
C GLY A 13 -5.95 11.26 11.15
N VAL A 14 -5.04 10.35 10.80
CA VAL A 14 -4.32 10.38 9.52
C VAL A 14 -5.07 9.54 8.49
N PHE A 15 -5.59 10.19 7.46
CA PHE A 15 -6.30 9.55 6.35
C PHE A 15 -5.38 9.44 5.12
N CYS A 16 -4.38 8.56 5.21
CA CYS A 16 -3.51 8.26 4.07
C CYS A 16 -4.30 7.48 3.00
N SER A 17 -4.42 8.05 1.79
CA SER A 17 -4.98 7.44 0.58
C SER A 17 -6.29 6.63 0.79
N PRO A 18 -7.46 7.28 0.90
CA PRO A 18 -8.78 6.64 0.88
C PRO A 18 -8.94 5.60 -0.23
N ASN A 19 -8.48 5.98 -1.42
CA ASN A 19 -8.66 5.20 -2.65
C ASN A 19 -7.95 3.85 -2.55
N TYR A 20 -6.81 3.79 -1.85
CA TYR A 20 -6.13 2.54 -1.60
C TYR A 20 -6.91 1.64 -0.64
N MET A 21 -7.53 2.20 0.40
CA MET A 21 -8.39 1.43 1.31
C MET A 21 -9.65 0.90 0.62
N VAL A 22 -10.29 1.72 -0.21
CA VAL A 22 -11.44 1.31 -1.01
C VAL A 22 -11.05 0.21 -1.98
N CYS A 23 -9.96 0.40 -2.74
CA CYS A 23 -9.48 -0.60 -3.68
C CYS A 23 -9.12 -1.93 -2.99
N LEU A 24 -8.44 -1.89 -1.84
CA LEU A 24 -8.18 -3.09 -1.05
C LEU A 24 -9.46 -3.78 -0.58
N HIS A 25 -10.49 -3.02 -0.24
CA HIS A 25 -11.77 -3.60 0.19
C HIS A 25 -12.49 -4.29 -0.98
N GLU A 26 -12.58 -3.62 -2.13
CA GLU A 26 -13.20 -4.15 -3.36
C GLU A 26 -12.45 -5.38 -3.89
N LYS A 27 -11.12 -5.34 -3.87
CA LYS A 27 -10.26 -6.38 -4.43
C LYS A 27 -9.85 -7.45 -3.42
N LYS A 28 -10.53 -7.54 -2.26
CA LYS A 28 -10.28 -8.53 -1.19
C LYS A 28 -8.81 -8.59 -0.72
N GLN A 29 -8.23 -7.42 -0.46
CA GLN A 29 -6.85 -7.22 0.01
C GLN A 29 -5.75 -7.54 -1.02
N GLN A 30 -6.08 -7.52 -2.33
CA GLN A 30 -5.08 -7.67 -3.38
C GLN A 30 -4.32 -6.35 -3.62
N ASN A 31 -3.11 -6.26 -3.08
CA ASN A 31 -2.25 -5.08 -3.22
C ASN A 31 -1.71 -4.86 -4.64
N SER A 32 -1.63 -5.92 -5.44
CA SER A 32 -1.17 -5.88 -6.84
C SER A 32 -2.03 -4.98 -7.72
N GLU A 33 -3.36 -5.01 -7.53
CA GLU A 33 -4.30 -4.20 -8.31
C GLU A 33 -4.34 -2.74 -7.86
N CYS A 34 -4.03 -2.48 -6.58
CA CYS A 34 -4.10 -1.15 -5.99
C CYS A 34 -2.76 -0.41 -5.97
N ARG A 35 -1.78 -0.88 -6.76
CA ARG A 35 -0.37 -0.45 -6.71
C ARG A 35 -0.18 1.06 -6.98
N GLN A 36 -1.08 1.65 -7.76
CA GLN A 36 -1.05 3.07 -8.09
C GLN A 36 -1.35 3.95 -6.86
N SER A 37 -2.42 3.64 -6.13
CA SER A 37 -2.82 4.35 -4.90
C SER A 37 -2.01 3.93 -3.67
N ALA A 38 -1.34 2.78 -3.75
CA ALA A 38 -0.56 2.21 -2.67
C ALA A 38 0.75 2.98 -2.40
N LYS A 39 1.36 3.59 -3.41
CA LYS A 39 2.55 4.43 -3.23
C LYS A 39 2.28 5.61 -2.29
N ASP A 40 1.24 6.38 -2.59
CA ASP A 40 0.81 7.53 -1.77
C ASP A 40 0.41 7.11 -0.35
N TYR A 41 -0.20 5.92 -0.23
CA TYR A 41 -0.54 5.34 1.06
C TYR A 41 0.70 5.07 1.93
N PHE A 42 1.73 4.43 1.36
CA PHE A 42 2.96 4.13 2.08
C PHE A 42 3.76 5.38 2.41
N GLU A 43 3.84 6.35 1.48
CA GLU A 43 4.54 7.62 1.69
C GLU A 43 3.95 8.40 2.86
N CYS A 44 2.62 8.58 2.87
CA CYS A 44 1.94 9.24 3.96
C CYS A 44 2.19 8.53 5.30
N ARG A 45 2.18 7.19 5.33
CA ARG A 45 2.48 6.44 6.56
C ARG A 45 3.91 6.62 7.04
N MET A 46 4.89 6.66 6.14
CA MET A 46 6.29 6.92 6.46
C MET A 46 6.50 8.35 6.97
N ASN A 47 5.82 9.32 6.37
CA ASN A 47 5.91 10.73 6.77
C ASN A 47 5.34 10.94 8.18
N HIS A 48 4.21 10.28 8.48
CA HIS A 48 3.56 10.35 9.78
C HIS A 48 4.15 9.40 10.84
N GLY A 49 5.21 8.65 10.53
CA GLY A 49 5.79 7.67 11.47
C GLY A 49 4.83 6.53 11.84
N LEU A 50 3.82 6.26 11.01
CA LEU A 50 2.87 5.14 11.15
C LEU A 50 3.43 3.83 10.57
N MET A 51 4.62 3.89 9.97
CA MET A 51 5.40 2.79 9.44
C MET A 51 6.88 3.16 9.49
N ASP A 52 7.75 2.18 9.76
CA ASP A 52 9.19 2.38 9.68
C ASP A 52 9.57 2.77 8.24
N LYS A 53 10.45 3.75 8.10
CA LYS A 53 10.95 4.18 6.80
C LYS A 53 11.80 3.06 6.22
N GLU A 54 11.28 2.42 5.18
CA GLU A 54 11.96 1.36 4.47
C GLU A 54 12.10 1.74 3.01
N GLU A 55 13.14 1.22 2.36
CA GLU A 55 13.43 1.55 0.97
C GLU A 55 12.32 1.04 0.05
N TRP A 56 11.89 1.88 -0.90
CA TRP A 56 10.88 1.54 -1.91
C TRP A 56 11.18 0.24 -2.64
N ASN A 57 12.47 -0.11 -2.78
CA ASN A 57 12.92 -1.38 -3.33
C ASN A 57 12.36 -2.60 -2.58
N ARG A 58 12.43 -2.59 -1.26
CA ARG A 58 11.96 -3.68 -0.41
C ARG A 58 10.43 -3.80 -0.39
N LEU A 59 9.74 -2.70 -0.64
CA LEU A 59 8.28 -2.65 -0.79
C LEU A 59 7.80 -3.08 -2.18
N GLY A 60 8.73 -3.50 -3.06
CA GLY A 60 8.41 -3.90 -4.42
C GLY A 60 8.09 -2.72 -5.34
N TYR A 61 8.49 -1.50 -4.98
CA TYR A 61 8.48 -0.32 -5.86
C TYR A 61 9.88 0.00 -6.40
N GLY A 62 10.88 -0.80 -6.05
CA GLY A 62 12.22 -0.69 -6.65
C GLY A 62 12.15 -1.01 -8.12
N GLU A 63 12.81 -0.17 -8.91
CA GLU A 63 12.97 -0.35 -10.34
C GLU A 63 13.72 -1.66 -10.63
N ALA A 64 12.97 -2.74 -10.78
CA ALA A 64 13.34 -3.78 -11.71
C ALA A 64 12.57 -3.48 -12.98
N ASN A 65 13.26 -2.82 -13.91
CA ASN A 65 12.99 -2.82 -15.35
C ASN A 65 11.79 -3.68 -15.74
N ALA A 66 10.67 -3.03 -16.06
CA ALA A 66 9.47 -3.67 -16.57
C ALA A 66 9.73 -4.26 -17.97
N THR A 67 10.48 -5.36 -18.00
CA THR A 67 10.46 -6.35 -19.06
C THR A 67 9.66 -7.55 -18.57
N LYS A 68 8.56 -7.82 -19.29
CA LYS A 68 7.60 -8.94 -19.21
C LYS A 68 6.59 -8.84 -18.04
N ASN A 69 5.30 -9.15 -18.18
CA ASN A 69 4.61 -9.93 -19.21
C ASN A 69 3.10 -9.60 -19.13
N GLN A 70 2.54 -8.92 -20.14
CA GLN A 70 1.11 -9.04 -20.43
C GLN A 70 0.98 -10.10 -21.53
N ILE A 71 0.84 -11.37 -21.14
CA ILE A 71 0.27 -12.41 -22.02
C ILE A 71 -1.03 -12.85 -21.38
N SER A 72 -2.12 -12.32 -21.92
CA SER A 72 -3.39 -13.03 -22.07
C SER A 72 -3.98 -12.55 -23.40
N GLN A 73 -3.56 -13.22 -24.49
CA GLN A 73 -4.42 -13.47 -25.64
C GLN A 73 -4.97 -14.88 -25.44
#